data_AF-A0AAD5GW21-F1
#
_entry.id   AF-A0AAD5GW21-F1
#
_cell.length_a   1.000
_cell.length_b   1.000
_cell.length_c   1.000
_cell.angle_alpha   90.00
_cell.angle_beta   90.00
_cell.angle_gamma   90.00
#
_symmetry.space_group_name_H-M   'P 1'
#
loop_
_entity.id
_entity.type
_entity.pdbx_description
1 polymer ?
#
loop_
_entity_poly.entity_id
_entity_poly.type
_entity_poly.pdbx_seq_one_letter_code
_entity_poly.pdbx_strand_id
1 'polypeptide(L)'
;ILINLFYHLHLLSQVLDRTNPLTQIVHGRKLSYLGPKGLTARTATFPIRNIHPSHYGRICPIDTSEGINVGLIGSLAIHVRIGHWDSLESQFYQISKRSKGAQMLYFSPGRDEYYMVAAGNYLDLNHGIQEEQVLLRSNFAFQYLSIGASLIHFIEHSDANRALMSSNMQHQEIPLSQSEKCIVGTGLEGQATLDSEALAIVEHKGKIFYTDIDKILLSCYISTFQQQYLYALKTLAYRAATVGGEFALDKHILVAYMLWEGYNFEDVLLISKRIVYEDIYTSFHIRSWMETNDILVGKLMPQMVKESSYAPEDRLLQTILGMRVYKSKETCLKLPIGGRGQFINKREIGDKVAGRHGNKGIISKILPTQDMPYLQDGRPVDMVFNPLGVPSRMNVGQIFEYSLIGGFARQTLSNSTFFLRDMSKKL
;
A
#
# COMPACT_ATOMS: atom_id res chain seq x y z
N ILE A 1 -1.22 29.18 -23.69
CA ILE A 1 -0.11 28.31 -24.18
C ILE A 1 0.78 27.84 -23.03
N LEU A 2 1.39 28.74 -22.24
CA LEU A 2 2.30 28.37 -21.15
C LEU A 2 1.67 27.46 -20.07
N ILE A 3 0.42 27.73 -19.67
CA ILE A 3 -0.30 26.91 -18.67
C ILE A 3 -0.53 25.48 -19.19
N ASN A 4 -0.97 25.33 -20.44
CA ASN A 4 -1.16 24.00 -21.04
C ASN A 4 0.17 23.26 -21.17
N LEU A 5 1.26 23.96 -21.52
CA LEU A 5 2.59 23.36 -21.57
C LEU A 5 3.01 22.81 -20.20
N PHE A 6 2.71 23.54 -19.11
CA PHE A 6 3.01 23.09 -17.76
C PHE A 6 2.29 21.77 -17.43
N TYR A 7 0.97 21.71 -17.61
CA TYR A 7 0.22 20.52 -17.22
C TYR A 7 0.51 19.28 -18.09
N HIS A 8 0.93 19.46 -19.35
CA HIS A 8 1.19 18.33 -20.25
C HIS A 8 2.64 17.84 -20.28
N LEU A 9 3.63 18.72 -20.10
CA LEU A 9 5.04 18.38 -20.34
C LEU A 9 5.95 18.60 -19.13
N HIS A 10 5.47 19.28 -18.08
CA HIS A 10 6.33 19.60 -16.96
C HIS A 10 6.60 18.37 -16.08
N LEU A 11 7.86 18.19 -15.67
CA LEU A 11 8.31 17.03 -14.87
C LEU A 11 7.54 16.84 -13.55
N LEU A 12 7.08 17.95 -12.96
CA LEU A 12 6.28 17.96 -11.72
C LEU A 12 4.80 17.66 -11.95
N SER A 13 4.29 17.80 -13.19
CA SER A 13 2.92 17.44 -13.54
C SER A 13 2.87 15.95 -13.86
N GLN A 14 2.60 15.13 -12.84
CA GLN A 14 2.55 13.69 -12.95
C GLN A 14 1.10 13.19 -13.03
N VAL A 15 0.89 12.08 -13.74
CA VAL A 15 -0.39 11.37 -13.68
C VAL A 15 -0.59 10.88 -12.25
N LEU A 16 -1.74 11.22 -11.67
CA LEU A 16 -2.10 10.80 -10.31
C LEU A 16 -2.08 9.28 -10.21
N ASP A 17 -1.29 8.74 -9.28
CA ASP A 17 -1.23 7.31 -9.02
C ASP A 17 -2.49 6.88 -8.26
N ARG A 18 -3.33 6.08 -8.93
CA ARG A 18 -4.62 5.60 -8.42
C ARG A 18 -4.62 4.09 -8.20
N THR A 19 -3.45 3.50 -7.96
CA THR A 19 -3.33 2.06 -7.70
C THR A 19 -4.22 1.63 -6.53
N ASN A 20 -4.18 2.38 -5.42
CA ASN A 20 -5.12 2.26 -4.31
C ASN A 20 -5.33 3.64 -3.63
N PRO A 21 -6.33 3.80 -2.74
CA PRO A 21 -6.61 5.09 -2.10
C PRO A 21 -5.46 5.65 -1.24
N LEU A 22 -4.64 4.79 -0.63
CA LEU A 22 -3.46 5.21 0.14
C LEU A 22 -2.42 5.88 -0.79
N THR A 23 -2.14 5.27 -1.94
CA THR A 23 -1.20 5.81 -2.93
C THR A 23 -1.63 7.19 -3.43
N GLN A 24 -2.94 7.44 -3.56
CA GLN A 24 -3.45 8.75 -3.96
C GLN A 24 -3.08 9.84 -2.95
N ILE A 25 -3.25 9.60 -1.64
CA ILE A 25 -2.87 10.57 -0.61
C ILE A 25 -1.35 10.76 -0.60
N VAL A 26 -0.60 9.65 -0.62
CA VAL A 26 0.86 9.73 -0.52
C VAL A 26 1.44 10.45 -1.73
N HIS A 27 0.92 10.22 -2.94
CA HIS A 27 1.34 10.96 -4.13
C HIS A 27 1.09 12.46 -3.99
N GLY A 28 -0.06 12.87 -3.44
CA GLY A 28 -0.36 14.27 -3.15
C GLY A 28 0.53 14.92 -2.09
N ARG A 29 1.21 14.12 -1.25
CA ARG A 29 2.11 14.57 -0.18
C ARG A 29 3.60 14.33 -0.49
N LYS A 30 3.95 14.01 -1.74
CA LYS A 30 5.35 13.84 -2.15
C LYS A 30 6.06 15.18 -2.25
N LEU A 31 7.27 15.21 -1.71
CA LEU A 31 8.24 16.28 -1.85
C LEU A 31 9.31 15.85 -2.86
N SER A 32 9.66 16.75 -3.79
CA SER A 32 10.70 16.51 -4.80
C SER A 32 11.71 17.65 -4.81
N TYR A 33 12.99 17.33 -4.67
CA TYR A 33 14.10 18.25 -4.94
C TYR A 33 14.42 18.35 -6.44
N LEU A 34 13.85 17.45 -7.25
CA LEU A 34 14.00 17.44 -8.70
C LEU A 34 13.02 18.42 -9.34
N GLY A 35 13.43 19.05 -10.44
CA GLY A 35 12.59 19.97 -11.21
C GLY A 35 13.39 21.10 -11.86
N PRO A 36 12.75 21.95 -12.67
CA PRO A 36 13.42 23.14 -13.19
C PRO A 36 13.84 24.06 -12.05
N LYS A 37 15.08 24.57 -12.10
CA LYS A 37 15.77 25.27 -11.00
C LYS A 37 16.07 24.43 -9.75
N GLY A 38 15.67 23.16 -9.73
CA GLY A 38 16.02 22.20 -8.69
C GLY A 38 17.30 21.44 -9.03
N LEU A 39 17.42 20.26 -8.45
CA LEU A 39 18.56 19.37 -8.65
C LEU A 39 18.28 18.36 -9.75
N THR A 40 19.34 17.79 -10.32
CA THR A 40 19.23 16.58 -11.14
C THR A 40 19.72 15.39 -10.34
N ALA A 41 19.11 14.22 -10.56
CA ALA A 41 19.46 13.02 -9.80
C ALA A 41 20.95 12.65 -9.92
N ARG A 42 21.58 12.94 -11.06
CA ARG A 42 23.01 12.65 -11.28
C ARG A 42 23.95 13.66 -10.62
N THR A 43 23.53 14.91 -10.45
CA THR A 43 24.37 15.98 -9.88
C THR A 43 24.18 16.17 -8.38
N ALA A 44 23.15 15.56 -7.78
CA ALA A 44 22.87 15.70 -6.38
C ALA A 44 23.92 14.99 -5.50
N THR A 45 24.54 15.74 -4.61
CA THR A 45 25.60 15.29 -3.70
C THR A 45 25.05 14.58 -2.47
N PHE A 46 25.91 13.83 -1.76
CA PHE A 46 25.53 13.09 -0.54
C PHE A 46 24.87 13.94 0.56
N PRO A 47 25.34 15.16 0.89
CA PRO A 47 24.73 15.96 1.96
C PRO A 47 23.26 16.30 1.71
N ILE A 48 22.87 16.47 0.44
CA ILE A 48 21.49 16.78 0.06
C ILE A 48 20.59 15.56 0.23
N ARG A 49 21.11 14.37 -0.03
CA ARG A 49 20.37 13.11 0.05
C ARG A 49 20.23 12.59 1.48
N ASN A 50 21.12 13.03 2.36
CA ASN A 50 21.15 12.58 3.75
C ASN A 50 19.98 13.16 4.55
N ILE A 51 19.58 12.43 5.59
CA ILE A 51 18.55 12.87 6.52
C ILE A 51 19.16 13.95 7.43
N HIS A 52 18.60 15.15 7.40
CA HIS A 52 19.01 16.24 8.26
C HIS A 52 18.15 16.28 9.54
N PRO A 53 18.68 16.67 10.72
CA PRO A 53 17.89 16.76 11.96
C PRO A 53 16.63 17.62 11.83
N SER A 54 16.67 18.68 11.02
CA SER A 54 15.49 19.51 10.75
C SER A 54 14.34 18.77 10.06
N HIS A 55 14.56 17.59 9.49
CA HIS A 55 13.49 16.78 8.90
C HIS A 55 12.51 16.25 9.94
N TYR A 56 12.90 16.21 11.23
CA TYR A 56 12.07 15.67 12.31
C TYR A 56 10.68 16.33 12.35
N GLY A 57 9.62 15.53 12.19
CA GLY A 57 8.24 15.99 12.16
C GLY A 57 7.82 16.75 10.89
N ARG A 58 8.69 16.83 9.88
CA ARG A 58 8.47 17.60 8.64
C ARG A 58 8.56 16.72 7.40
N ILE A 59 9.68 16.02 7.23
CA ILE A 59 9.95 15.11 6.11
C ILE A 59 10.19 13.72 6.70
N CYS A 60 9.54 12.70 6.14
CA CYS A 60 9.71 11.35 6.62
C CYS A 60 11.15 10.85 6.35
N PRO A 61 11.85 10.31 7.37
CA PRO A 61 13.18 9.73 7.18
C PRO A 61 13.15 8.34 6.54
N ILE A 62 11.98 7.69 6.51
CA ILE A 62 11.80 6.31 6.00
C ILE A 62 11.29 6.31 4.57
N ASP A 63 10.31 7.13 4.24
CA ASP A 63 9.58 7.07 2.97
C ASP A 63 10.28 7.92 1.90
N THR A 64 11.13 7.26 1.12
CA THR A 64 11.88 7.81 -0.01
C THR A 64 11.81 6.88 -1.21
N SER A 65 12.00 7.41 -2.41
CA SER A 65 12.22 6.53 -3.57
C SER A 65 13.50 5.69 -3.43
N GLU A 66 13.48 4.47 -3.98
CA GLU A 66 14.65 3.60 -4.09
C GLU A 66 15.49 3.94 -5.34
N GLY A 67 16.77 3.55 -5.36
CA GLY A 67 17.66 3.72 -6.51
C GLY A 67 18.23 5.13 -6.65
N ILE A 68 18.32 5.65 -7.89
CA ILE A 68 19.05 6.91 -8.18
C ILE A 68 18.39 8.15 -7.55
N ASN A 69 17.10 8.09 -7.22
CA ASN A 69 16.35 9.21 -6.64
C ASN A 69 16.31 9.19 -5.11
N VAL A 70 17.02 8.27 -4.46
CA VAL A 70 17.06 8.16 -2.99
C VAL A 70 17.45 9.48 -2.32
N GLY A 71 16.66 9.92 -1.34
CA GLY A 71 16.84 11.19 -0.64
C GLY A 71 16.44 12.44 -1.44
N LEU A 72 16.07 12.30 -2.72
CA LEU A 72 15.63 13.42 -3.58
C LEU A 72 14.11 13.49 -3.76
N ILE A 73 13.44 12.35 -3.59
CA ILE A 73 11.99 12.27 -3.57
C ILE A 73 11.61 11.55 -2.28
N GLY A 74 10.82 12.21 -1.45
CA GLY A 74 10.31 11.65 -0.20
C GLY A 74 8.90 12.11 0.10
N SER A 75 8.39 11.73 1.25
CA SER A 75 7.04 12.08 1.68
C SER A 75 7.07 13.01 2.89
N LEU A 76 6.08 13.91 2.94
CA LEU A 76 5.83 14.76 4.10
C LEU A 76 5.37 13.94 5.31
N ALA A 77 5.79 14.36 6.51
CA ALA A 77 5.33 13.76 7.77
C ALA A 77 3.84 14.05 8.01
N ILE A 78 3.16 13.28 8.86
CA ILE A 78 1.68 13.38 9.04
C ILE A 78 1.23 14.80 9.47
N HIS A 79 1.85 15.36 10.50
CA HIS A 79 1.41 16.61 11.15
C HIS A 79 2.07 17.87 10.60
N VAL A 80 2.83 17.76 9.50
CA VAL A 80 3.50 18.93 8.93
C VAL A 80 2.49 19.93 8.39
N ARG A 81 2.78 21.21 8.60
CA ARG A 81 2.04 22.32 7.99
C ARG A 81 2.98 23.20 7.18
N ILE A 82 2.45 23.81 6.13
CA ILE A 82 3.15 24.85 5.38
C ILE A 82 2.78 26.17 6.04
N GLY A 83 3.77 26.82 6.68
CA GLY A 83 3.61 28.11 7.34
C GLY A 83 3.52 29.28 6.36
N HIS A 84 3.37 30.49 6.88
CA HIS A 84 3.20 31.72 6.06
C HIS A 84 4.38 32.06 5.13
N TRP A 85 5.57 31.51 5.40
CA TRP A 85 6.78 31.74 4.61
C TRP A 85 7.21 30.50 3.80
N ASP A 86 6.25 29.64 3.43
CA ASP A 86 6.49 28.36 2.76
C ASP A 86 7.44 27.42 3.53
N SER A 87 7.64 27.68 4.83
CA SER A 87 8.46 26.84 5.70
C SER A 87 7.63 25.66 6.22
N LEU A 88 8.22 24.46 6.18
CA LEU A 88 7.63 23.29 6.82
C LEU A 88 7.70 23.45 8.35
N GLU A 89 6.55 23.48 9.00
CA GLU A 89 6.43 23.60 10.45
C GLU A 89 5.99 22.27 11.06
N SER A 90 6.62 21.92 12.18
CA SER A 90 6.29 20.72 12.97
C SER A 90 5.54 21.11 14.23
N GLN A 91 4.64 20.23 14.66
CA GLN A 91 3.77 20.43 15.82
C GLN A 91 4.47 20.06 17.12
N PHE A 92 4.43 20.91 18.14
CA PHE A 92 4.95 20.60 19.47
C PHE A 92 4.00 21.09 20.56
N TYR A 93 4.03 20.45 21.72
CA TYR A 93 3.28 20.91 22.89
C TYR A 93 4.19 21.67 23.84
N GLN A 94 3.78 22.87 24.22
CA GLN A 94 4.49 23.63 25.23
C GLN A 94 4.15 23.09 26.62
N ILE A 95 5.19 22.72 27.37
CA ILE A 95 5.08 22.35 28.78
C ILE A 95 5.58 23.54 29.60
N SER A 96 4.73 24.06 30.48
CA SER A 96 5.15 25.05 31.48
C SER A 96 4.89 24.49 32.87
N LYS A 97 5.84 24.71 33.81
CA LYS A 97 5.70 24.31 35.23
C LYS A 97 4.48 24.95 35.92
N ARG A 98 3.90 26.03 35.35
CA ARG A 98 2.83 26.82 35.96
C ARG A 98 1.44 26.56 35.38
N SER A 99 1.32 25.93 34.20
CA SER A 99 0.02 25.67 33.56
C SER A 99 -0.21 24.18 33.33
N LYS A 100 -1.32 23.65 33.88
CA LYS A 100 -1.81 22.29 33.55
C LYS A 100 -2.32 22.16 32.10
N GLY A 101 -2.36 23.27 31.35
CA GLY A 101 -2.80 23.29 29.95
C GLY A 101 -1.64 23.04 28.99
N ALA A 102 -1.79 22.04 28.11
CA ALA A 102 -0.88 21.82 26.99
C ALA A 102 -1.31 22.71 25.82
N GLN A 103 -0.50 23.72 25.48
CA GLN A 103 -0.72 24.53 24.28
C GLN A 103 0.00 23.90 23.09
N MET A 104 -0.71 23.73 21.98
CA MET A 104 -0.14 23.24 20.72
C MET A 104 0.44 24.40 19.93
N LEU A 105 1.72 24.29 19.53
CA LEU A 105 2.45 25.28 18.76
C LEU A 105 3.09 24.64 17.52
N TYR A 106 3.29 25.42 16.48
CA TYR A 106 3.98 25.02 15.26
C TYR A 106 5.31 25.75 15.17
N PHE A 107 6.39 25.02 14.90
CA PHE A 107 7.75 25.56 14.85
C PHE A 107 8.42 25.27 13.52
N SER A 108 8.94 26.33 12.90
CA SER A 108 9.86 26.25 11.77
C SER A 108 11.22 25.70 12.21
N PRO A 109 12.04 25.14 11.29
CA PRO A 109 13.33 24.53 11.62
C PRO A 109 14.25 25.45 12.43
N GLY A 110 14.35 26.72 12.04
CA GLY A 110 15.23 27.68 12.73
C GLY A 110 14.75 28.08 14.11
N ARG A 111 13.46 27.92 14.44
CA ARG A 111 12.96 28.19 15.80
C ARG A 111 13.14 27.00 16.73
N ASP A 112 13.05 25.79 16.18
CA ASP A 112 13.21 24.50 16.87
C ASP A 112 14.54 24.42 17.64
N GLU A 113 15.63 24.90 17.02
CA GLU A 113 17.00 24.87 17.56
C GLU A 113 17.17 25.63 18.89
N TYR A 114 16.27 26.56 19.22
CA TYR A 114 16.33 27.35 20.46
C TYR A 114 15.62 26.69 21.64
N TYR A 115 14.88 25.61 21.41
CA TYR A 115 14.11 24.93 22.45
C TYR A 115 14.67 23.54 22.70
N MET A 116 14.53 23.09 23.95
CA MET A 116 14.79 21.71 24.28
C MET A 116 13.50 20.90 24.13
N VAL A 117 13.56 19.90 23.25
CA VAL A 117 12.42 19.05 22.90
C VAL A 117 12.56 17.70 23.60
N ALA A 118 11.62 17.39 24.48
CA ALA A 118 11.47 16.06 25.07
C ALA A 118 10.73 15.10 24.15
N ALA A 119 11.19 13.85 24.13
CA ALA A 119 10.50 12.76 23.46
C ALA A 119 9.20 12.38 24.19
N GLY A 120 8.19 11.91 23.44
CA GLY A 120 6.85 11.65 23.96
C GLY A 120 6.72 10.62 25.06
N ASN A 121 7.71 9.74 25.19
CA ASN A 121 7.77 8.71 26.22
C ASN A 121 8.27 9.24 27.58
N TYR A 122 8.68 10.52 27.64
CA TYR A 122 9.07 11.17 28.88
C TYR A 122 7.82 11.53 29.70
N LEU A 123 7.40 10.59 30.56
CA LEU A 123 6.32 10.77 31.52
C LEU A 123 6.81 11.23 32.89
N ASP A 124 8.08 11.62 33.01
CA ASP A 124 8.71 11.82 34.30
C ASP A 124 8.80 13.30 34.65
N LEU A 125 7.89 13.76 35.51
CA LEU A 125 8.07 14.94 36.36
C LEU A 125 9.11 14.61 37.46
N ASN A 126 10.27 14.06 37.09
CA ASN A 126 11.31 13.79 38.06
C ASN A 126 11.90 15.15 38.46
N HIS A 127 11.64 15.51 39.73
CA HIS A 127 11.93 16.78 40.40
C HIS A 127 13.42 17.20 40.45
N GLY A 128 14.30 16.56 39.67
CA GLY A 128 15.75 16.71 39.75
C GLY A 128 16.38 17.61 38.69
N ILE A 129 15.69 17.97 37.60
CA ILE A 129 16.30 18.80 36.55
C ILE A 129 15.96 20.29 36.75
N GLN A 130 16.97 21.06 37.15
CA GLN A 130 16.93 22.53 37.11
C GLN A 130 16.93 22.99 35.65
N GLU A 131 15.76 23.06 35.04
CA GLU A 131 15.61 23.67 33.71
C GLU A 131 14.82 24.97 33.82
N GLU A 132 15.55 26.07 33.58
CA GLU A 132 15.05 27.42 33.33
C GLU A 132 14.57 27.61 31.87
N GLN A 133 14.66 26.58 31.03
CA GLN A 133 14.27 26.62 29.62
C GLN A 133 12.88 26.01 29.38
N VAL A 134 12.16 26.52 28.38
CA VAL A 134 10.83 26.06 28.00
C VAL A 134 10.94 24.68 27.36
N LEU A 135 10.34 23.67 27.99
CA LEU A 135 10.31 22.30 27.50
C LEU A 135 9.18 22.11 26.49
N LEU A 136 9.50 21.61 25.30
CA LEU A 136 8.52 21.19 24.31
C LEU A 136 8.37 19.66 24.34
N ARG A 137 7.18 19.12 24.06
CA ARG A 137 6.93 17.67 23.98
C ARG A 137 6.33 17.28 22.63
N SER A 138 6.89 16.22 22.04
CA SER A 138 6.30 15.47 20.93
C SER A 138 5.38 14.39 21.50
N ASN A 139 4.06 14.40 21.27
CA ASN A 139 3.15 13.42 21.88
C ASN A 139 2.89 12.17 21.02
N PHE A 140 3.17 12.24 19.71
CA PHE A 140 2.82 11.16 18.79
C PHE A 140 4.05 10.40 18.34
N ALA A 141 4.09 9.09 18.62
CA ALA A 141 5.13 8.19 18.14
C ALA A 141 5.30 8.25 16.60
N PHE A 142 4.23 8.59 15.87
CA PHE A 142 4.22 8.68 14.41
C PHE A 142 4.43 10.10 13.87
N GLN A 143 4.72 11.10 14.71
CA GLN A 143 4.80 12.51 14.29
C GLN A 143 5.79 12.74 13.13
N TYR A 144 6.90 12.01 13.12
CA TYR A 144 7.98 12.15 12.14
C TYR A 144 7.86 11.20 10.94
N LEU A 145 6.84 10.34 10.89
CA LEU A 145 6.64 9.37 9.81
C LEU A 145 5.62 9.89 8.78
N SER A 146 5.72 9.37 7.55
CA SER A 146 4.70 9.59 6.52
C SER A 146 3.47 8.72 6.80
N ILE A 147 2.39 8.96 6.05
CA ILE A 147 1.17 8.14 6.16
C ILE A 147 1.48 6.67 5.83
N GLY A 148 2.24 6.40 4.76
CA GLY A 148 2.60 5.03 4.37
C GLY A 148 3.42 4.29 5.44
N ALA A 149 4.43 4.96 6.00
CA ALA A 149 5.23 4.38 7.08
C ALA A 149 4.44 4.20 8.39
N SER A 150 3.48 5.08 8.68
CA SER A 150 2.70 5.02 9.94
C SER A 150 1.57 3.99 9.93
N LEU A 151 1.31 3.34 8.79
CA LEU A 151 0.42 2.19 8.69
C LEU A 151 1.14 0.86 8.93
N ILE A 152 2.46 0.89 9.18
CA ILE A 152 3.26 -0.27 9.57
C ILE A 152 3.16 -0.45 11.09
N HIS A 153 2.55 -1.55 11.53
CA HIS A 153 2.49 -1.96 12.93
C HIS A 153 3.88 -2.37 13.42
N PHE A 154 4.17 -2.23 14.71
CA PHE A 154 5.46 -2.62 15.31
C PHE A 154 6.68 -2.14 14.51
N ILE A 155 6.61 -0.94 13.94
CA ILE A 155 7.68 -0.37 13.10
C ILE A 155 8.98 -0.22 13.90
N GLU A 156 8.89 -0.01 15.21
CA GLU A 156 10.00 0.03 16.16
C GLU A 156 10.80 -1.28 16.24
N HIS A 157 10.19 -2.39 15.80
CA HIS A 157 10.80 -3.72 15.74
C HIS A 157 11.18 -4.14 14.31
N SER A 158 11.26 -3.17 13.40
CA SER A 158 11.64 -3.38 12.00
C SER A 158 12.83 -2.50 11.63
N ASP A 159 13.80 -3.07 10.90
CA ASP A 159 14.87 -2.28 10.30
C ASP A 159 14.32 -1.16 9.39
N ALA A 160 14.99 -0.01 9.40
CA ALA A 160 14.54 1.18 8.65
C ALA A 160 14.46 0.92 7.14
N ASN A 161 15.38 0.14 6.57
CA ASN A 161 15.35 -0.17 5.13
C ASN A 161 14.17 -1.10 4.79
N ARG A 162 13.78 -1.99 5.72
CA ARG A 162 12.60 -2.85 5.55
C ARG A 162 11.30 -2.09 5.73
N ALA A 163 11.25 -1.13 6.64
CA ALA A 163 10.13 -0.22 6.78
C ALA A 163 9.97 0.66 5.51
N LEU A 164 11.07 1.15 4.93
CA LEU A 164 11.07 1.85 3.64
C LEU A 164 10.45 0.98 2.53
N MET A 165 10.95 -0.25 2.38
CA MET A 165 10.42 -1.19 1.39
C MET A 165 8.94 -1.44 1.62
N SER A 166 8.51 -1.62 2.87
CA SER A 166 7.11 -1.82 3.19
C SER A 166 6.23 -0.64 2.78
N SER A 167 6.62 0.59 3.13
CA SER A 167 5.89 1.80 2.72
C SER A 167 5.73 1.84 1.20
N ASN A 168 6.82 1.61 0.47
CA ASN A 168 6.82 1.56 -0.99
C ASN A 168 5.96 0.43 -1.58
N MET A 169 5.93 -0.72 -0.91
CA MET A 169 5.17 -1.89 -1.37
C MET A 169 3.66 -1.70 -1.18
N GLN A 170 3.23 -1.01 -0.12
CA GLN A 170 1.82 -0.64 0.07
C GLN A 170 1.31 0.26 -1.07
N HIS A 171 2.18 1.05 -1.71
CA HIS A 171 1.78 1.87 -2.87
C HIS A 171 1.47 1.05 -4.12
N GLN A 172 2.03 -0.16 -4.21
CA GLN A 172 1.90 -1.08 -5.35
C GLN A 172 0.75 -2.08 -5.14
N GLU A 173 0.07 -1.99 -4.00
CA GLU A 173 -0.94 -2.95 -3.62
C GLU A 173 -2.22 -2.77 -4.45
N ILE A 174 -2.64 -3.85 -5.08
CA ILE A 174 -3.81 -3.87 -5.96
C ILE A 174 -5.04 -4.17 -5.10
N PRO A 175 -6.08 -3.32 -5.11
CA PRO A 175 -7.32 -3.58 -4.38
C PRO A 175 -7.93 -4.93 -4.76
N LEU A 176 -8.21 -5.73 -3.73
CA LEU A 176 -8.87 -7.02 -3.90
C LEU A 176 -10.38 -6.85 -4.10
N SER A 177 -11.00 -7.84 -4.75
CA SER A 177 -12.46 -7.94 -4.90
C SER A 177 -13.17 -7.95 -3.54
N GLN A 178 -12.57 -8.67 -2.60
CA GLN A 178 -13.00 -8.72 -1.21
C GLN A 178 -11.81 -8.34 -0.35
N SER A 179 -11.95 -7.25 0.41
CA SER A 179 -10.94 -6.81 1.36
C SER A 179 -11.39 -7.12 2.79
N GLU A 180 -10.45 -7.19 3.73
CA GLU A 180 -10.75 -7.35 5.15
C GLU A 180 -10.08 -6.27 5.98
N LYS A 181 -10.77 -5.80 7.03
CA LYS A 181 -10.19 -4.84 7.98
C LYS A 181 -9.02 -5.49 8.70
N CYS A 182 -7.93 -4.74 8.90
CA CYS A 182 -6.73 -5.25 9.56
C CYS A 182 -7.01 -5.72 10.98
N ILE A 183 -6.54 -6.93 11.35
CA ILE A 183 -6.66 -7.46 12.71
C ILE A 183 -5.77 -6.63 13.65
N VAL A 184 -4.55 -6.34 13.23
CA VAL A 184 -3.62 -5.46 13.92
C VAL A 184 -3.57 -4.14 13.15
N GLY A 185 -3.91 -3.05 13.86
CA GLY A 185 -4.09 -1.69 13.33
C GLY A 185 -3.19 -0.68 14.07
N THR A 186 -2.76 0.41 13.41
CA THR A 186 -2.02 1.51 14.08
C THR A 186 -2.99 2.55 14.62
N GLY A 187 -4.26 2.48 14.23
CA GLY A 187 -5.32 3.41 14.58
C GLY A 187 -5.43 4.59 13.60
N LEU A 188 -4.55 4.67 12.61
CA LEU A 188 -4.56 5.71 11.58
C LEU A 188 -5.36 5.31 10.33
N GLU A 189 -5.76 4.04 10.22
CA GLU A 189 -6.47 3.50 9.07
C GLU A 189 -7.77 4.26 8.79
N GLY A 190 -8.58 4.54 9.82
CA GLY A 190 -9.84 5.26 9.67
C GLY A 190 -9.65 6.71 9.22
N GLN A 191 -8.72 7.42 9.86
CA GLN A 191 -8.43 8.82 9.50
C GLN A 191 -7.87 8.93 8.08
N ALA A 192 -6.93 8.05 7.71
CA ALA A 192 -6.38 8.02 6.36
C ALA A 192 -7.45 7.67 5.30
N THR A 193 -8.45 6.87 5.66
CA THR A 193 -9.56 6.55 4.76
C THR A 193 -10.50 7.74 4.54
N LEU A 194 -10.74 8.53 5.59
CA LEU A 194 -11.48 9.79 5.48
C LEU A 194 -10.71 10.80 4.60
N ASP A 195 -9.41 10.94 4.83
CA ASP A 195 -8.56 11.91 4.13
C ASP A 195 -8.28 11.54 2.66
N SER A 196 -8.44 10.28 2.26
CA SER A 196 -8.32 9.84 0.84
C SER A 196 -9.55 10.14 0.01
N GLU A 197 -10.64 10.63 0.61
CA GLU A 197 -11.95 10.68 -0.04
C GLU A 197 -12.36 9.29 -0.59
N ALA A 198 -11.92 8.24 0.10
CA ALA A 198 -12.32 6.87 -0.20
C ALA A 198 -13.75 6.57 0.30
N LEU A 199 -14.29 7.44 1.14
CA LEU A 199 -15.61 7.32 1.76
C LEU A 199 -16.57 8.37 1.21
N ALA A 200 -17.80 7.95 0.92
CA ALA A 200 -18.91 8.88 0.72
C ALA A 200 -19.53 9.21 2.08
N ILE A 201 -19.38 10.46 2.54
CA ILE A 201 -19.82 10.90 3.87
C ILE A 201 -21.05 11.81 3.73
N VAL A 202 -21.98 11.71 4.68
CA VAL A 202 -23.10 12.64 4.80
C VAL A 202 -22.65 13.97 5.41
N GLU A 203 -22.71 15.07 4.67
CA GLU A 203 -22.40 16.41 5.20
C GLU A 203 -23.51 16.95 6.13
N HIS A 204 -24.78 16.68 5.81
CA HIS A 204 -25.94 17.20 6.53
C HIS A 204 -26.87 16.09 7.00
N LYS A 205 -27.41 16.22 8.21
CA LYS A 205 -28.40 15.26 8.74
C LYS A 205 -29.56 15.11 7.75
N GLY A 206 -29.88 13.86 7.42
CA GLY A 206 -30.91 13.54 6.44
C GLY A 206 -31.37 12.10 6.56
N LYS A 207 -32.44 11.79 5.83
CA LYS A 207 -32.97 10.43 5.70
C LYS A 207 -32.66 9.90 4.31
N ILE A 208 -32.23 8.64 4.22
CA ILE A 208 -32.07 7.97 2.92
C ILE A 208 -33.47 7.70 2.36
N PHE A 209 -33.75 8.26 1.18
CA PHE A 209 -35.00 8.07 0.47
C PHE A 209 -34.91 6.88 -0.50
N TYR A 210 -33.74 6.71 -1.13
CA TYR A 210 -33.52 5.70 -2.15
C TYR A 210 -32.05 5.25 -2.15
N THR A 211 -31.84 3.94 -2.27
CA THR A 211 -30.51 3.33 -2.45
C THR A 211 -30.53 2.40 -3.64
N ASP A 212 -29.61 2.61 -4.55
CA ASP A 212 -29.33 1.75 -5.69
C ASP A 212 -27.82 1.58 -5.84
N ILE A 213 -27.40 0.65 -6.70
CA ILE A 213 -25.99 0.40 -7.02
C ILE A 213 -25.34 1.67 -7.60
N ASP A 214 -26.08 2.45 -8.39
CA ASP A 214 -25.55 3.63 -9.06
C ASP A 214 -25.68 4.93 -8.24
N LYS A 215 -26.71 5.04 -7.38
CA LYS A 215 -27.07 6.32 -6.74
C LYS A 215 -27.69 6.12 -5.36
N ILE A 216 -27.35 7.03 -4.45
CA ILE A 216 -27.95 7.15 -3.11
C ILE A 216 -28.59 8.54 -3.01
N LEU A 217 -29.90 8.61 -2.73
CA LEU A 217 -30.63 9.86 -2.57
C LEU A 217 -30.96 10.13 -1.11
N LEU A 218 -30.60 11.32 -0.64
CA LEU A 218 -30.84 11.82 0.70
C LEU A 218 -31.90 12.92 0.68
N SER A 219 -32.84 12.86 1.61
CA SER A 219 -33.77 13.95 1.91
C SER A 219 -33.34 14.65 3.19
N CYS A 220 -33.15 15.97 3.11
CA CYS A 220 -32.80 16.81 4.26
C CYS A 220 -34.03 17.25 5.09
N TYR A 221 -35.24 16.77 4.75
CA TYR A 221 -36.46 17.18 5.46
C TYR A 221 -36.62 16.46 6.79
N ILE A 222 -36.67 17.26 7.87
CA ILE A 222 -36.96 16.81 9.23
C ILE A 222 -38.49 16.62 9.33
N SER A 223 -38.97 15.39 9.22
CA SER A 223 -40.34 15.03 9.63
C SER A 223 -40.30 14.18 10.89
N THR A 224 -40.99 14.65 11.92
CA THR A 224 -40.98 14.28 13.34
C THR A 224 -41.49 12.87 13.70
N PHE A 225 -41.53 11.90 12.78
CA PHE A 225 -42.05 10.57 13.09
C PHE A 225 -41.01 9.46 12.89
N GLN A 226 -40.90 8.64 13.93
CA GLN A 226 -40.02 7.49 14.13
C GLN A 226 -39.57 6.81 12.83
N GLN A 227 -38.33 7.07 12.40
CA GLN A 227 -37.55 6.16 11.56
C GLN A 227 -36.08 6.60 11.52
N GLN A 228 -35.21 5.63 11.27
CA GLN A 228 -33.76 5.66 11.40
C GLN A 228 -33.11 6.90 10.75
N TYR A 229 -32.65 7.84 11.57
CA TYR A 229 -31.94 9.06 11.14
C TYR A 229 -30.48 8.74 10.82
N LEU A 230 -29.94 9.29 9.73
CA LEU A 230 -28.49 9.42 9.59
C LEU A 230 -28.02 10.74 10.19
N TYR A 231 -27.03 10.64 11.07
CA TYR A 231 -26.31 11.78 11.61
C TYR A 231 -25.32 12.30 10.57
N ALA A 232 -25.05 13.61 10.60
CA ALA A 232 -23.94 14.20 9.84
C ALA A 232 -22.63 13.47 10.20
N LEU A 233 -21.73 13.35 9.23
CA LEU A 233 -20.45 12.64 9.30
C LEU A 233 -20.53 11.10 9.35
N LYS A 234 -21.69 10.51 8.98
CA LYS A 234 -21.81 9.05 8.84
C LYS A 234 -21.51 8.60 7.41
N THR A 235 -20.80 7.49 7.27
CA THR A 235 -20.43 6.89 5.98
C THR A 235 -21.61 6.21 5.30
N LEU A 236 -21.79 6.48 4.00
CA LEU A 236 -22.84 5.91 3.14
C LEU A 236 -22.32 4.78 2.27
N ALA A 237 -21.15 4.99 1.68
CA ALA A 237 -20.56 4.08 0.70
C ALA A 237 -19.04 4.07 0.82
N TYR A 238 -18.48 2.95 0.38
CA TYR A 238 -17.08 2.60 0.47
C TYR A 238 -16.51 2.48 -0.95
N ARG A 239 -15.31 3.03 -1.18
CA ARG A 239 -14.55 2.75 -2.41
C ARG A 239 -13.71 1.48 -2.23
N ALA A 240 -13.04 1.07 -3.30
CA ALA A 240 -12.15 -0.09 -3.28
C ALA A 240 -11.11 0.00 -2.15
N ALA A 241 -10.73 -1.15 -1.59
CA ALA A 241 -9.80 -1.27 -0.47
C ALA A 241 -10.23 -0.56 0.83
N THR A 242 -11.54 -0.48 1.10
CA THR A 242 -12.08 0.05 2.36
C THR A 242 -13.14 -0.88 2.95
N VAL A 243 -13.08 -1.11 4.27
CA VAL A 243 -14.03 -1.96 5.00
C VAL A 243 -14.36 -1.30 6.33
N GLY A 244 -15.64 -1.07 6.60
CA GLY A 244 -16.09 -0.49 7.87
C GLY A 244 -15.59 0.93 8.16
N GLY A 245 -15.20 1.67 7.12
CA GLY A 245 -14.66 3.03 7.24
C GLY A 245 -13.15 3.10 7.42
N GLU A 246 -12.44 1.98 7.31
CA GLU A 246 -10.99 1.88 7.45
C GLU A 246 -10.35 1.29 6.20
N PHE A 247 -9.05 1.56 6.03
CA PHE A 247 -8.28 1.01 4.93
C PHE A 247 -8.12 -0.50 5.12
N ALA A 248 -8.42 -1.21 4.04
CA ALA A 248 -8.41 -2.65 3.94
C ALA A 248 -7.74 -3.01 2.63
N LEU A 249 -6.42 -2.87 2.60
CA LEU A 249 -5.65 -3.09 1.38
C LEU A 249 -5.53 -4.58 1.03
N ASP A 250 -5.52 -5.45 2.05
CA ASP A 250 -5.35 -6.90 1.90
C ASP A 250 -6.43 -7.73 2.63
N LYS A 251 -6.31 -9.06 2.55
CA LYS A 251 -7.02 -10.06 3.36
C LYS A 251 -6.13 -10.74 4.39
N HIS A 252 -6.75 -11.29 5.43
CA HIS A 252 -6.05 -12.13 6.39
C HIS A 252 -5.92 -13.55 5.87
N ILE A 253 -4.73 -14.11 6.02
CA ILE A 253 -4.45 -15.50 5.67
C ILE A 253 -3.72 -16.20 6.78
N LEU A 254 -3.91 -17.52 6.85
CA LEU A 254 -3.14 -18.33 7.77
C LEU A 254 -1.76 -18.64 7.19
N VAL A 255 -0.73 -18.23 7.92
CA VAL A 255 0.66 -18.38 7.50
C VAL A 255 1.43 -19.33 8.43
N ALA A 256 2.28 -20.18 7.86
CA ALA A 256 3.27 -20.96 8.60
C ALA A 256 4.69 -20.51 8.26
N TYR A 257 5.53 -20.31 9.28
CA TYR A 257 6.96 -20.11 9.13
C TYR A 257 7.70 -21.43 9.31
N MET A 258 8.00 -22.11 8.21
CA MET A 258 8.75 -23.37 8.21
C MET A 258 9.41 -23.62 6.85
N LEU A 259 10.48 -24.42 6.81
CA LEU A 259 11.05 -24.88 5.55
C LEU A 259 10.18 -25.97 4.94
N TRP A 260 9.97 -25.92 3.62
CA TRP A 260 9.13 -26.90 2.92
C TRP A 260 9.79 -27.39 1.63
N GLU A 261 10.44 -28.55 1.69
CA GLU A 261 11.03 -29.27 0.55
C GLU A 261 11.90 -28.40 -0.39
N GLY A 262 12.47 -27.30 0.10
CA GLY A 262 13.25 -26.33 -0.68
C GLY A 262 12.43 -25.39 -1.59
N TYR A 263 11.10 -25.54 -1.66
CA TYR A 263 10.25 -24.69 -2.51
C TYR A 263 10.08 -23.26 -2.00
N ASN A 264 10.41 -23.00 -0.73
CA ASN A 264 10.48 -21.68 -0.14
C ASN A 264 11.91 -21.22 0.16
N PHE A 265 12.86 -21.55 -0.71
CA PHE A 265 14.22 -21.02 -0.58
C PHE A 265 14.24 -19.49 -0.79
N GLU A 266 14.98 -18.77 0.05
CA GLU A 266 15.10 -17.29 0.03
C GLU A 266 13.75 -16.53 0.03
N ASP A 267 13.43 -15.85 -1.07
CA ASP A 267 12.27 -14.98 -1.27
C ASP A 267 11.16 -15.67 -2.04
N VAL A 268 11.12 -16.99 -1.96
CA VAL A 268 10.11 -17.79 -2.63
C VAL A 268 9.11 -18.27 -1.60
N LEU A 269 7.83 -18.27 -1.95
CA LEU A 269 6.75 -18.72 -1.09
C LEU A 269 5.85 -19.74 -1.78
N LEU A 270 5.23 -20.58 -0.95
CA LEU A 270 4.20 -21.52 -1.39
C LEU A 270 2.82 -21.01 -0.97
N ILE A 271 1.84 -21.26 -1.84
CA ILE A 271 0.45 -20.95 -1.56
C ILE A 271 -0.42 -22.20 -1.68
N SER A 272 -1.47 -22.26 -0.88
CA SER A 272 -2.52 -23.27 -1.00
C SER A 272 -3.37 -23.03 -2.24
N LYS A 273 -3.75 -24.10 -2.93
CA LYS A 273 -4.73 -24.05 -4.04
C LYS A 273 -6.07 -23.48 -3.60
N ARG A 274 -6.38 -23.53 -2.30
CA ARG A 274 -7.54 -22.90 -1.67
C ARG A 274 -7.62 -21.40 -1.95
N ILE A 275 -6.50 -20.68 -1.85
CA ILE A 275 -6.43 -19.23 -2.10
C ILE A 275 -6.95 -18.87 -3.49
N VAL A 276 -6.60 -19.70 -4.49
CA VAL A 276 -6.93 -19.46 -5.90
C VAL A 276 -8.37 -19.84 -6.21
N TYR A 277 -8.89 -20.92 -5.61
CA TYR A 277 -10.25 -21.38 -5.87
C TYR A 277 -11.33 -20.62 -5.10
N GLU A 278 -11.04 -20.22 -3.85
CA GLU A 278 -11.96 -19.43 -3.02
C GLU A 278 -11.90 -17.93 -3.33
N ASP A 279 -11.19 -17.54 -4.39
CA ASP A 279 -11.06 -16.15 -4.84
C ASP A 279 -10.60 -15.18 -3.74
N ILE A 280 -9.74 -15.67 -2.83
CA ILE A 280 -9.24 -14.90 -1.67
C ILE A 280 -8.42 -13.71 -2.15
N TYR A 281 -7.52 -13.95 -3.11
CA TYR A 281 -6.61 -12.95 -3.69
C TYR A 281 -6.96 -12.63 -5.15
N THR A 282 -8.23 -12.33 -5.42
CA THR A 282 -8.70 -12.00 -6.76
C THR A 282 -8.84 -10.49 -6.94
N SER A 283 -8.27 -9.94 -8.00
CA SER A 283 -8.39 -8.52 -8.38
C SER A 283 -9.04 -8.34 -9.75
N PHE A 284 -9.68 -7.19 -9.95
CA PHE A 284 -10.28 -6.81 -11.22
C PHE A 284 -9.36 -5.86 -11.98
N HIS A 285 -9.06 -6.19 -13.24
CA HIS A 285 -8.28 -5.31 -14.12
C HIS A 285 -9.11 -4.92 -15.35
N ILE A 286 -9.40 -3.63 -15.45
CA ILE A 286 -10.09 -3.06 -16.61
C ILE A 286 -9.02 -2.68 -17.64
N ARG A 287 -8.75 -3.56 -18.62
CA ARG A 287 -7.84 -3.24 -19.76
C ARG A 287 -8.59 -2.73 -20.99
N SER A 288 -9.78 -3.26 -21.25
CA SER A 288 -10.75 -2.78 -22.24
C SER A 288 -11.99 -3.65 -22.11
N TRP A 289 -13.17 -3.10 -22.45
CA TRP A 289 -14.32 -3.95 -22.76
C TRP A 289 -14.00 -4.69 -24.05
N MET A 290 -13.95 -6.03 -23.97
CA MET A 290 -13.66 -6.84 -25.15
C MET A 290 -14.94 -7.38 -25.75
N GLU A 291 -15.05 -7.24 -27.06
CA GLU A 291 -16.10 -7.83 -27.87
C GLU A 291 -15.59 -9.14 -28.52
N THR A 292 -16.54 -9.91 -29.03
CA THR A 292 -16.24 -11.13 -29.76
C THR A 292 -15.25 -10.84 -30.90
N ASN A 293 -14.24 -11.70 -31.08
CA ASN A 293 -13.12 -11.57 -32.03
C ASN A 293 -12.01 -10.56 -31.71
N ASP A 294 -12.05 -9.89 -30.56
CA ASP A 294 -10.91 -9.07 -30.12
C ASP A 294 -9.65 -9.91 -29.91
N ILE A 295 -8.50 -9.34 -30.27
CA ILE A 295 -7.19 -9.98 -30.17
C ILE A 295 -6.70 -9.88 -28.72
N LEU A 296 -6.71 -11.01 -28.00
CA LEU A 296 -6.23 -11.14 -26.62
C LEU A 296 -4.70 -11.14 -26.56
N VAL A 297 -4.08 -11.89 -27.47
CA VAL A 297 -2.62 -11.99 -27.60
C VAL A 297 -2.27 -12.05 -29.07
N GLY A 298 -1.57 -11.03 -29.58
CA GLY A 298 -1.02 -11.02 -30.92
C GLY A 298 0.29 -11.80 -30.96
N LYS A 299 0.33 -12.91 -31.71
CA LYS A 299 1.56 -13.66 -31.96
C LYS A 299 1.74 -13.83 -33.47
N LEU A 300 2.78 -13.19 -33.99
CA LEU A 300 3.22 -13.32 -35.38
C LEU A 300 4.30 -14.38 -35.45
N MET A 301 4.03 -15.50 -36.11
CA MET A 301 5.06 -16.51 -36.38
C MET A 301 5.55 -16.34 -37.83
N PRO A 302 6.83 -16.00 -38.05
CA PRO A 302 7.38 -15.90 -39.39
C PRO A 302 7.43 -17.29 -40.03
N GLN A 303 6.83 -17.44 -41.22
CA GLN A 303 6.86 -18.68 -41.97
C GLN A 303 8.02 -18.60 -42.98
N MET A 304 9.08 -19.40 -42.78
CA MET A 304 10.17 -19.51 -43.74
C MET A 304 9.70 -20.31 -44.96
N VAL A 305 9.24 -19.62 -45.99
CA VAL A 305 8.71 -20.23 -47.22
C VAL A 305 9.65 -19.87 -48.37
N LYS A 306 10.16 -20.89 -49.09
CA LYS A 306 10.97 -20.69 -50.32
C LYS A 306 10.12 -19.98 -51.39
N GLU A 307 10.72 -19.01 -52.08
CA GLU A 307 10.08 -18.14 -53.09
C GLU A 307 9.39 -18.88 -54.25
N SER A 308 9.64 -20.18 -54.43
CA SER A 308 9.06 -21.02 -55.48
C SER A 308 7.63 -21.53 -55.22
N SER A 309 7.05 -21.25 -54.04
CA SER A 309 5.73 -21.80 -53.64
C SER A 309 4.56 -20.81 -53.70
N TYR A 310 4.75 -19.63 -54.28
CA TYR A 310 3.66 -18.69 -54.48
C TYR A 310 2.79 -19.12 -55.66
N ALA A 311 1.47 -19.14 -55.47
CA ALA A 311 0.54 -19.24 -56.58
C ALA A 311 0.73 -18.03 -57.52
N PRO A 312 0.58 -18.20 -58.84
CA PRO A 312 0.80 -17.11 -59.81
C PRO A 312 -0.13 -15.91 -59.57
N GLU A 313 -1.32 -16.13 -59.02
CA GLU A 313 -2.30 -15.09 -58.64
C GLU A 313 -1.78 -14.17 -57.51
N ASP A 314 -1.11 -14.73 -56.49
CA ASP A 314 -0.55 -13.96 -55.37
C ASP A 314 0.62 -13.06 -55.82
N ARG A 315 1.41 -13.54 -56.80
CA ARG A 315 2.50 -12.76 -57.40
C ARG A 315 1.97 -11.60 -58.24
N LEU A 316 0.85 -11.81 -58.93
CA LEU A 316 0.20 -10.77 -59.72
C LEU A 316 -0.29 -9.62 -58.81
N LEU A 317 -0.94 -9.97 -57.69
CA LEU A 317 -1.40 -9.00 -56.70
C LEU A 317 -0.25 -8.21 -56.06
N GLN A 318 0.88 -8.85 -55.77
CA GLN A 318 2.09 -8.17 -55.27
C GLN A 318 2.63 -7.14 -56.26
N THR A 319 2.61 -7.47 -57.55
CA THR A 319 3.16 -6.61 -58.61
C THR A 319 2.25 -5.40 -58.88
N ILE A 320 0.93 -5.60 -58.83
CA ILE A 320 -0.05 -4.54 -59.06
C ILE A 320 -0.14 -3.58 -57.85
N LEU A 321 -0.06 -4.10 -56.62
CA LEU A 321 -0.25 -3.31 -55.39
C LEU A 321 1.06 -2.80 -54.74
N GLY A 322 2.23 -3.24 -55.23
CA GLY A 322 3.53 -2.80 -54.70
C GLY A 322 3.84 -3.23 -53.25
N MET A 323 3.10 -4.20 -52.71
CA MET A 323 3.22 -4.62 -51.31
C MET A 323 4.20 -5.79 -51.14
N ARG A 324 5.17 -5.66 -50.23
CA ARG A 324 5.96 -6.81 -49.73
C ARG A 324 5.09 -7.64 -48.80
N VAL A 325 4.63 -8.80 -49.26
CA VAL A 325 3.84 -9.74 -48.44
C VAL A 325 4.79 -10.56 -47.57
N TYR A 326 4.84 -10.25 -46.28
CA TYR A 326 5.45 -11.14 -45.30
C TYR A 326 4.45 -12.26 -44.97
N LYS A 327 4.76 -13.52 -45.29
CA LYS A 327 3.99 -14.67 -44.77
C LYS A 327 4.33 -14.87 -43.28
N SER A 328 3.81 -13.99 -42.44
CA SER A 328 3.67 -14.26 -41.01
C SER A 328 2.30 -14.88 -40.79
N LYS A 329 2.24 -16.09 -40.22
CA LYS A 329 0.95 -16.63 -39.78
C LYS A 329 0.58 -15.91 -38.50
N GLU A 330 -0.49 -15.12 -38.54
CA GLU A 330 -1.13 -14.59 -37.36
C GLU A 330 -1.76 -15.74 -36.57
N THR A 331 -1.11 -16.14 -35.49
CA THR A 331 -1.70 -17.03 -34.48
C THR A 331 -2.13 -16.17 -33.31
N CYS A 332 -3.08 -15.28 -33.56
CA CYS A 332 -3.64 -14.43 -32.52
C CYS A 332 -4.62 -15.23 -31.68
N LEU A 333 -4.47 -15.20 -30.36
CA LEU A 333 -5.51 -15.70 -29.46
C LEU A 333 -6.65 -14.67 -29.52
N LYS A 334 -7.80 -15.05 -30.05
CA LYS A 334 -8.99 -14.19 -30.13
C LYS A 334 -10.04 -14.64 -29.13
N LEU A 335 -10.85 -13.71 -28.66
CA LEU A 335 -11.99 -14.03 -27.80
C LEU A 335 -13.03 -14.87 -28.59
N PRO A 336 -13.43 -16.06 -28.12
CA PRO A 336 -14.36 -16.94 -28.84
C PRO A 336 -15.75 -16.31 -29.01
N ILE A 337 -16.49 -16.81 -30.01
CA ILE A 337 -17.80 -16.28 -30.41
C ILE A 337 -18.79 -16.36 -29.24
N GLY A 338 -19.30 -15.21 -28.79
CA GLY A 338 -20.22 -15.10 -27.65
C GLY A 338 -19.57 -14.72 -26.33
N GLY A 339 -18.24 -14.57 -26.29
CA GLY A 339 -17.52 -14.04 -25.12
C GLY A 339 -17.71 -12.53 -24.96
N ARG A 340 -18.08 -12.10 -23.75
CA ARG A 340 -17.98 -10.71 -23.26
C ARG A 340 -17.45 -10.79 -21.83
N GLY A 341 -16.45 -10.00 -21.47
CA GLY A 341 -15.91 -10.09 -20.11
C GLY A 341 -14.84 -9.07 -19.76
N GLN A 342 -14.60 -8.91 -18.46
CA GLN A 342 -13.46 -8.21 -17.88
C GLN A 342 -12.39 -9.23 -17.48
N PHE A 343 -11.12 -8.81 -17.45
CA PHE A 343 -10.05 -9.68 -16.98
C PHE A 343 -10.11 -9.79 -15.46
N ILE A 344 -10.48 -10.99 -14.98
CA ILE A 344 -10.30 -11.40 -13.59
C ILE A 344 -8.88 -11.94 -13.47
N ASN A 345 -8.05 -11.28 -12.64
CA ASN A 345 -6.70 -11.76 -12.40
C ASN A 345 -6.71 -12.62 -11.13
N LYS A 346 -6.45 -13.91 -11.30
CA LYS A 346 -6.23 -14.84 -10.18
C LYS A 346 -4.73 -15.00 -9.97
N ARG A 347 -4.34 -15.35 -8.75
CA ARG A 347 -2.92 -15.57 -8.44
C ARG A 347 -2.37 -16.77 -9.20
N GLU A 348 -1.23 -16.56 -9.83
CA GLU A 348 -0.50 -17.58 -10.58
C GLU A 348 0.95 -17.70 -10.10
N ILE A 349 1.62 -18.78 -10.53
CA ILE A 349 3.05 -18.96 -10.27
C ILE A 349 3.82 -17.81 -10.93
N GLY A 350 4.73 -17.19 -10.19
CA GLY A 350 5.48 -16.01 -10.62
C GLY A 350 4.92 -14.68 -10.11
N ASP A 351 3.69 -14.67 -9.59
CA ASP A 351 3.15 -13.47 -8.94
C ASP A 351 3.91 -13.13 -7.66
N LYS A 352 4.00 -11.83 -7.40
CA LYS A 352 4.68 -11.27 -6.22
C LYS A 352 3.65 -10.96 -5.13
N VAL A 353 3.97 -11.41 -3.91
CA VAL A 353 3.21 -11.11 -2.69
C VAL A 353 4.14 -10.44 -1.68
N ALA A 354 3.55 -9.64 -0.79
CA ALA A 354 4.23 -8.74 0.11
C ALA A 354 3.50 -8.67 1.44
N GLY A 355 4.23 -8.53 2.55
CA GLY A 355 3.67 -8.12 3.82
C GLY A 355 4.09 -6.71 4.23
N ARG A 356 3.51 -6.24 5.34
CA ARG A 356 3.74 -4.89 5.89
C ARG A 356 5.06 -4.73 6.65
N HIS A 357 5.89 -5.75 6.67
CA HIS A 357 7.20 -5.72 7.34
C HIS A 357 8.36 -5.84 6.33
N GLY A 358 8.11 -5.48 5.06
CA GLY A 358 9.13 -5.51 4.00
C GLY A 358 9.55 -6.92 3.60
N ASN A 359 8.76 -7.94 3.99
CA ASN A 359 8.84 -9.28 3.45
C ASN A 359 8.19 -9.30 2.07
N LYS A 360 8.94 -9.83 1.10
CA LYS A 360 8.51 -10.01 -0.28
C LYS A 360 8.71 -11.47 -0.62
N GLY A 361 7.79 -12.05 -1.39
CA GLY A 361 8.12 -13.28 -2.07
C GLY A 361 7.41 -13.47 -3.39
N ILE A 362 7.96 -14.38 -4.18
CA ILE A 362 7.39 -14.84 -5.46
C ILE A 362 6.75 -16.20 -5.23
N ILE A 363 5.55 -16.40 -5.76
CA ILE A 363 4.86 -17.69 -5.70
C ILE A 363 5.62 -18.69 -6.59
N SER A 364 6.26 -19.71 -6.02
CA SER A 364 6.89 -20.79 -6.81
C SER A 364 5.95 -21.92 -7.13
N LYS A 365 5.08 -22.28 -6.18
CA LYS A 365 4.28 -23.49 -6.26
C LYS A 365 2.95 -23.29 -5.56
N ILE A 366 1.92 -23.80 -6.21
CA ILE A 366 0.55 -23.85 -5.70
C ILE A 366 0.29 -25.30 -5.32
N LEU A 367 0.22 -25.59 -4.02
CA LEU A 367 0.05 -26.95 -3.51
C LEU A 367 -1.44 -27.27 -3.31
N PRO A 368 -1.87 -28.51 -3.62
CA PRO A 368 -3.17 -29.01 -3.19
C PRO A 368 -3.36 -28.86 -1.67
N THR A 369 -4.57 -28.55 -1.24
CA THR A 369 -4.90 -28.31 0.17
C THR A 369 -4.52 -29.46 1.10
N GLN A 370 -4.57 -30.70 0.60
CA GLN A 370 -4.19 -31.92 1.32
C GLN A 370 -2.69 -32.06 1.60
N ASP A 371 -1.85 -31.39 0.79
CA ASP A 371 -0.39 -31.43 0.91
C ASP A 371 0.14 -30.25 1.76
N MET A 372 -0.74 -29.31 2.13
CA MET A 372 -0.38 -28.18 2.97
C MET A 372 -0.24 -28.60 4.44
N PRO A 373 0.65 -27.94 5.22
CA PRO A 373 0.65 -28.09 6.67
C PRO A 373 -0.74 -27.80 7.24
N TYR A 374 -1.14 -28.53 8.27
CA TYR A 374 -2.43 -28.36 8.93
C TYR A 374 -2.25 -28.14 10.44
N LEU A 375 -3.18 -27.40 11.05
CA LEU A 375 -3.24 -27.28 12.51
C LEU A 375 -3.84 -28.56 13.12
N GLN A 376 -3.76 -28.67 14.44
CA GLN A 376 -4.33 -29.80 15.18
C GLN A 376 -5.84 -29.98 14.95
N ASP A 377 -6.55 -28.89 14.66
CA ASP A 377 -7.97 -28.87 14.33
C ASP A 377 -8.27 -29.35 12.89
N GLY A 378 -7.26 -29.78 12.13
CA GLY A 378 -7.39 -30.24 10.75
C GLY A 378 -7.50 -29.12 9.71
N ARG A 379 -7.51 -27.85 10.11
CA ARG A 379 -7.51 -26.72 9.18
C ARG A 379 -6.14 -26.62 8.47
N PRO A 380 -6.08 -26.53 7.14
CA PRO A 380 -4.85 -26.33 6.39
C PRO A 380 -4.38 -24.88 6.46
N VAL A 381 -3.07 -24.67 6.33
CA VAL A 381 -2.43 -23.35 6.20
C VAL A 381 -2.59 -22.82 4.78
N ASP A 382 -2.68 -21.50 4.62
CA ASP A 382 -2.88 -20.84 3.33
C ASP A 382 -1.54 -20.50 2.65
N MET A 383 -0.52 -20.05 3.38
CA MET A 383 0.83 -19.77 2.85
C MET A 383 1.96 -20.25 3.74
N VAL A 384 3.09 -20.64 3.14
CA VAL A 384 4.29 -21.06 3.88
C VAL A 384 5.48 -20.14 3.56
N PHE A 385 5.99 -19.47 4.59
CA PHE A 385 7.15 -18.60 4.51
C PHE A 385 8.41 -19.25 5.08
N ASN A 386 9.55 -18.84 4.55
CA ASN A 386 10.85 -19.22 5.08
C ASN A 386 11.20 -18.42 6.34
N PRO A 387 11.42 -19.07 7.50
CA PRO A 387 11.80 -18.38 8.72
C PRO A 387 13.18 -17.71 8.64
N LEU A 388 14.10 -18.20 7.79
CA LEU A 388 15.49 -17.71 7.70
C LEU A 388 15.56 -16.25 7.19
N GLY A 389 14.53 -15.80 6.47
CA GLY A 389 14.42 -14.43 6.00
C GLY A 389 14.16 -13.41 7.11
N VAL A 390 13.67 -13.82 8.29
CA VAL A 390 13.27 -12.86 9.34
C VAL A 390 14.47 -12.35 10.14
N PRO A 391 15.36 -13.20 10.70
CA PRO A 391 16.50 -12.73 11.49
C PRO A 391 17.49 -11.92 10.66
N SER A 392 17.79 -12.37 9.43
CA SER A 392 18.72 -11.71 8.52
C SER A 392 18.27 -10.32 8.09
N ARG A 393 16.96 -10.06 8.13
CA ARG A 393 16.34 -8.80 7.70
C ARG A 393 15.91 -7.91 8.85
N MET A 394 16.05 -8.40 10.09
CA MET A 394 15.70 -7.67 11.32
C MET A 394 14.30 -7.06 11.28
N ASN A 395 13.33 -7.78 10.71
CA ASN A 395 11.93 -7.38 10.63
C ASN A 395 11.06 -8.24 11.56
N VAL A 396 11.46 -8.25 12.85
CA VAL A 396 10.83 -9.07 13.90
C VAL A 396 9.40 -8.64 14.19
N GLY A 397 9.01 -7.41 13.81
CA GLY A 397 7.63 -6.93 13.85
C GLY A 397 6.59 -7.92 13.32
N GLN A 398 6.89 -8.65 12.23
CA GLN A 398 5.97 -9.66 11.67
C GLN A 398 5.72 -10.85 12.61
N ILE A 399 6.71 -11.19 13.46
CA ILE A 399 6.56 -12.25 14.46
C ILE A 399 5.68 -11.73 15.61
N PHE A 400 5.80 -10.46 15.98
CA PHE A 400 4.93 -9.85 16.98
C PHE A 400 3.48 -9.76 16.50
N GLU A 401 3.26 -9.37 15.24
CA GLU A 401 1.95 -9.41 14.60
C GLU A 401 1.34 -10.82 14.69
N TYR A 402 2.09 -11.84 14.23
CA TYR A 402 1.66 -13.23 14.30
C TYR A 402 1.36 -13.68 15.74
N SER A 403 2.20 -13.30 16.70
CA SER A 403 2.08 -13.70 18.10
C SER A 403 0.88 -13.03 18.79
N LEU A 404 0.62 -11.76 18.47
CA LEU A 404 -0.52 -11.02 19.00
C LEU A 404 -1.84 -11.58 18.45
N ILE A 405 -1.90 -11.84 17.14
CA ILE A 405 -3.07 -12.48 16.52
C ILE A 405 -3.30 -13.87 17.11
N GLY A 406 -2.23 -14.68 17.25
CA GLY A 406 -2.32 -16.00 17.88
C GLY A 406 -2.75 -15.94 19.35
N GLY A 407 -2.31 -14.92 20.11
CA GLY A 407 -2.74 -14.69 21.48
C GLY A 407 -4.20 -14.25 21.60
N PHE A 408 -4.65 -13.35 20.72
CA PHE A 408 -6.01 -12.84 20.66
C PHE A 408 -7.01 -13.92 20.23
N ALA A 409 -6.67 -14.71 19.20
CA ALA A 409 -7.45 -15.85 18.75
C ALA A 409 -7.65 -16.89 19.86
N ARG A 410 -6.65 -17.08 20.73
CA ARG A 410 -6.74 -17.98 21.90
C ARG A 410 -7.75 -17.52 22.96
N GLN A 411 -8.08 -16.23 23.02
CA GLN A 411 -9.02 -15.65 23.99
C GLN A 411 -10.44 -15.45 23.44
N THR A 412 -10.60 -15.19 22.14
CA THR A 412 -11.92 -14.92 21.52
C THR A 412 -12.48 -16.07 20.69
N LEU A 413 -11.66 -17.00 20.21
CA LEU A 413 -12.12 -18.18 19.48
C LEU A 413 -11.95 -19.40 20.40
N SER A 414 -13.07 -19.99 20.83
CA SER A 414 -13.03 -21.33 21.42
C SER A 414 -12.40 -22.28 20.39
N ASN A 415 -11.28 -22.88 20.79
CA ASN A 415 -10.45 -23.80 20.02
C ASN A 415 -9.66 -23.16 18.87
N SER A 416 -8.37 -22.95 19.18
CA SER A 416 -7.17 -23.10 18.32
C SER A 416 -6.35 -21.86 18.06
N THR A 417 -5.09 -21.91 18.51
CA THR A 417 -3.90 -21.54 17.71
C THR A 417 -2.61 -21.88 18.48
N PHE A 418 -1.72 -22.65 17.83
CA PHE A 418 -0.48 -23.26 18.35
C PHE A 418 0.76 -22.37 18.08
N PHE A 419 1.60 -22.10 19.09
CA PHE A 419 2.93 -22.66 19.45
C PHE A 419 4.12 -22.46 18.47
N LEU A 420 5.07 -21.64 18.91
CA LEU A 420 6.51 -21.86 18.72
C LEU A 420 6.86 -23.22 19.36
N ARG A 421 7.31 -24.20 18.57
CA ARG A 421 7.87 -25.42 19.13
C ARG A 421 9.24 -25.09 19.71
N ASP A 422 9.37 -25.32 21.01
CA ASP A 422 10.62 -25.40 21.76
C ASP A 422 11.64 -26.22 20.94
N MET A 423 12.76 -25.59 20.56
CA MET A 423 13.91 -26.21 19.89
C MET A 423 14.72 -27.02 20.91
N SER A 424 14.05 -27.91 21.65
CA SER A 424 14.70 -28.87 22.53
C SER A 424 13.98 -30.22 22.45
N LYS A 425 14.74 -31.25 22.02
CA LYS A 425 14.41 -32.68 21.80
C LYS A 425 13.87 -33.02 20.40
N LYS A 426 14.43 -33.97 19.64
CA LYS A 426 15.63 -34.83 19.74
C LYS A 426 15.93 -35.34 18.32
N LEU A 427 17.17 -35.72 18.09
CA LEU A 427 17.66 -36.60 17.01
C LEU A 427 16.73 -37.78 16.71
#